data_AF-A0A7X8BKZ0-F1
#
_entry.id   AF-A0A7X8BKZ0-F1
#
_cell.length_a   1.000
_cell.length_b   1.000
_cell.length_c   1.000
_cell.angle_alpha   90.00
_cell.angle_beta   90.00
_cell.angle_gamma   90.00
#
_symmetry.space_group_name_H-M   'P 1'
#
loop_
_entity.id
_entity.type
_entity.pdbx_description
1 polymer ?
#
loop_
_entity_poly.entity_id
_entity_poly.type
_entity_poly.pdbx_seq_one_letter_code
_entity_poly.pdbx_strand_id
1 'polypeptide(L)'
;MHVEPSPRACKFVPSVLLPLYGWKHQEAGTKYPSNEMSFRQTISGASRSDRGFTVIIDSNEQKVKISFDANAVSQKHADWLKSVKRRIGLEELNPQPYWGFSDLFHKAGTKLKNCFYVRAERKIVEGCEYFWYKNIMVLSKFSLDKFLAALEKGFVLVDFDARTGHNHGTKFRLRQDKLSELYSENTVVD
;
A
#
# COMPACT_ATOMS: atom_id res chain seq x y z
N MET A 1 -7.10 -4.47 -2.40
CA MET A 1 -8.15 -3.43 -2.63
C MET A 1 -7.50 -2.18 -3.23
N HIS A 2 -8.21 -1.39 -4.06
CA HIS A 2 -7.70 -0.12 -4.61
C HIS A 2 -8.53 1.08 -4.11
N VAL A 3 -7.87 2.07 -3.49
CA VAL A 3 -8.52 3.31 -3.03
C VAL A 3 -7.51 4.42 -2.76
N GLU A 4 -7.54 5.53 -3.52
CA GLU A 4 -6.73 6.72 -3.17
C GLU A 4 -7.19 7.37 -1.86
N PRO A 5 -6.27 8.00 -1.12
CA PRO A 5 -6.59 8.70 0.11
C PRO A 5 -7.50 9.91 -0.09
N SER A 6 -8.20 10.25 0.98
CA SER A 6 -8.96 11.47 1.18
C SER A 6 -8.08 12.59 1.77
N PRO A 7 -8.47 13.88 1.57
CA PRO A 7 -9.56 14.33 0.72
C PRO A 7 -9.30 14.07 -0.78
N ARG A 8 -10.33 13.58 -1.49
CA ARG A 8 -10.21 13.18 -2.91
C ARG A 8 -9.85 14.33 -3.85
N ALA A 9 -10.26 15.55 -3.50
CA ALA A 9 -9.97 16.76 -4.27
C ALA A 9 -8.47 17.08 -4.33
N CYS A 10 -7.70 16.74 -3.29
CA CYS A 10 -6.26 16.97 -3.24
C CYS A 10 -5.49 16.14 -4.27
N LYS A 11 -6.05 15.01 -4.74
CA LYS A 11 -5.38 14.06 -5.63
C LYS A 11 -3.93 13.79 -5.16
N PHE A 12 -3.78 13.38 -3.91
CA PHE A 12 -2.47 13.31 -3.23
C PHE A 12 -1.37 12.64 -4.04
N VAL A 13 -1.66 11.50 -4.68
CA VAL A 13 -0.62 10.75 -5.40
C VAL A 13 -0.06 11.57 -6.58
N PRO A 14 -0.86 11.97 -7.59
CA PRO A 14 -0.33 12.73 -8.72
C PRO A 14 0.02 14.19 -8.42
N SER A 15 -0.61 14.82 -7.41
CA SER A 15 -0.44 16.27 -7.15
C SER A 15 0.52 16.60 -6.01
N VAL A 16 0.78 15.67 -5.08
CA VAL A 16 1.57 15.93 -3.88
C VAL A 16 2.72 14.94 -3.74
N LEU A 17 2.43 13.64 -3.59
CA LEU A 17 3.43 12.62 -3.30
C LEU A 17 4.39 12.41 -4.48
N LEU A 18 3.90 12.25 -5.69
CA LEU A 18 4.77 12.08 -6.86
C LEU A 18 5.61 13.33 -7.15
N PRO A 19 5.06 14.56 -7.23
CA PRO A 19 5.86 15.74 -7.56
C PRO A 19 6.82 16.16 -6.44
N LEU A 20 6.41 16.08 -5.18
CA LEU A 20 7.16 16.65 -4.05
C LEU A 20 8.05 15.61 -3.35
N TYR A 21 7.61 14.35 -3.30
CA TYR A 21 8.29 13.25 -2.62
C TYR A 21 8.83 12.17 -3.56
N GLY A 22 8.55 12.25 -4.88
CA GLY A 22 9.08 11.31 -5.86
C GLY A 22 10.58 11.47 -6.12
N TRP A 23 11.14 10.49 -6.82
CA TRP A 23 12.52 10.45 -7.30
C TRP A 23 12.56 10.12 -8.80
N LYS A 24 13.70 10.37 -9.46
CA LYS A 24 13.88 10.04 -10.87
C LYS A 24 13.66 8.54 -11.11
N HIS A 25 12.88 8.20 -12.13
CA HIS A 25 12.64 6.80 -12.50
C HIS A 25 13.95 6.14 -12.99
N GLN A 26 14.17 4.87 -12.66
CA GLN A 26 15.42 4.17 -13.02
C GLN A 26 15.64 4.10 -14.55
N GLU A 27 14.55 4.01 -15.32
CA GLU A 27 14.55 3.99 -16.79
C GLU A 27 14.30 5.40 -17.42
N ALA A 28 14.48 6.48 -16.65
CA ALA A 28 14.32 7.86 -17.16
C ALA A 28 15.49 8.26 -18.05
N GLY A 29 15.19 8.69 -19.28
CA GLY A 29 16.17 8.97 -20.33
C GLY A 29 16.53 7.76 -21.18
N THR A 30 15.97 6.59 -20.89
CA THR A 30 16.09 5.39 -21.73
C THR A 30 14.73 5.00 -22.28
N LYS A 31 13.94 4.21 -21.54
CA LYS A 31 12.60 3.78 -21.92
C LYS A 31 11.57 4.92 -21.78
N TYR A 32 11.80 5.84 -20.84
CA TYR A 32 10.93 6.98 -20.58
C TYR A 32 11.68 8.30 -20.79
N PRO A 33 10.98 9.44 -20.91
CA PRO A 33 11.60 10.76 -20.95
C PRO A 33 12.56 11.01 -19.78
N SER A 34 13.52 11.92 -19.96
CA SER A 34 14.56 12.21 -18.97
C SER A 34 14.03 12.78 -17.65
N ASN A 35 12.83 13.37 -17.68
CA ASN A 35 12.10 13.90 -16.53
C ASN A 35 11.08 12.91 -15.93
N GLU A 36 11.12 11.62 -16.30
CA GLU A 36 10.26 10.60 -15.69
C GLU A 36 10.55 10.48 -14.18
N MET A 37 9.51 10.64 -13.38
CA MET A 37 9.54 10.55 -11.92
C MET A 37 8.80 9.30 -11.46
N SER A 38 9.11 8.84 -10.25
CA SER A 38 8.49 7.69 -9.61
C SER A 38 8.21 7.99 -8.15
N PHE A 39 7.04 7.57 -7.68
CA PHE A 39 6.71 7.43 -6.27
C PHE A 39 6.10 6.03 -6.12
N ARG A 40 6.99 5.06 -5.96
CA ARG A 40 6.64 3.65 -5.78
C ARG A 40 7.19 3.15 -4.48
N GLN A 41 6.30 2.86 -3.55
CA GLN A 41 6.69 2.38 -2.24
C GLN A 41 5.56 1.60 -1.59
N THR A 42 5.94 0.49 -0.98
CA THR A 42 5.09 -0.27 -0.08
C THR A 42 5.38 0.17 1.35
N ILE A 43 4.35 0.67 2.05
CA ILE A 43 4.43 1.28 3.37
C ILE A 43 3.74 0.36 4.38
N SER A 44 4.38 0.16 5.53
CA SER A 44 3.88 -0.65 6.64
C SER A 44 3.39 0.23 7.79
N GLY A 45 2.51 -0.30 8.64
CA GLY A 45 2.23 0.30 9.96
C GLY A 45 3.19 -0.15 11.05
N ALA A 46 3.92 -1.25 10.85
CA ALA A 46 4.81 -1.81 11.87
C ALA A 46 6.12 -1.03 12.04
N SER A 47 6.57 -0.34 10.98
CA SER A 47 7.81 0.42 10.97
C SER A 47 7.83 1.42 9.82
N ARG A 48 8.57 2.53 10.01
CA ARG A 48 8.86 3.47 8.91
C ARG A 48 9.69 2.81 7.81
N SER A 49 9.43 3.21 6.57
CA SER A 49 10.25 2.84 5.41
C SER A 49 11.60 3.54 5.47
N ASP A 50 12.53 3.11 4.61
CA ASP A 50 13.84 3.76 4.48
C ASP A 50 13.75 5.22 3.98
N ARG A 51 12.60 5.63 3.43
CA ARG A 51 12.26 7.01 3.07
C ARG A 51 11.39 7.71 4.11
N GLY A 52 11.32 7.18 5.33
CA GLY A 52 10.69 7.84 6.47
C GLY A 52 9.16 7.78 6.52
N PHE A 53 8.51 6.98 5.67
CA PHE A 53 7.05 6.89 5.64
C PHE A 53 6.51 5.73 6.46
N THR A 54 5.38 5.90 7.16
CA THR A 54 4.64 4.81 7.82
C THR A 54 3.14 4.99 7.68
N VAL A 55 2.39 3.91 7.90
CA VAL A 55 0.95 3.97 8.16
C VAL A 55 0.74 4.23 9.65
N ILE A 56 -0.20 5.10 9.99
CA ILE A 56 -0.66 5.34 11.36
C ILE A 56 -2.15 5.02 11.44
N ILE A 57 -2.55 4.23 12.44
CA ILE A 57 -3.95 4.02 12.77
C ILE A 57 -4.31 5.00 13.88
N ASP A 58 -5.13 5.99 13.55
CA ASP A 58 -5.60 7.00 14.47
C ASP A 58 -7.03 6.66 14.88
N SER A 59 -7.16 5.98 16.02
CA SER A 59 -8.46 5.57 16.57
C SER A 59 -9.31 6.75 17.03
N ASN A 60 -8.69 7.87 17.42
CA ASN A 60 -9.41 9.05 17.89
C ASN A 60 -10.13 9.75 16.72
N GLU A 61 -9.45 9.90 15.59
CA GLU A 61 -10.05 10.45 14.37
C GLU A 61 -10.73 9.40 13.48
N GLN A 62 -10.64 8.12 13.84
CA GLN A 62 -11.08 6.98 13.03
C GLN A 62 -10.51 7.00 11.60
N LYS A 63 -9.19 7.19 11.49
CA LYS A 63 -8.47 7.32 10.22
C LYS A 63 -7.24 6.43 10.16
N VAL A 64 -7.00 5.87 8.98
CA VAL A 64 -5.70 5.34 8.58
C VAL A 64 -4.96 6.47 7.86
N LYS A 65 -3.85 6.94 8.39
CA LYS A 65 -3.08 8.08 7.87
C LYS A 65 -1.73 7.63 7.32
N ILE A 66 -1.18 8.38 6.37
CA ILE A 66 0.22 8.25 5.95
C ILE A 66 1.03 9.32 6.68
N SER A 67 2.07 8.93 7.41
CA SER A 67 2.99 9.84 8.08
C SER A 67 4.35 9.83 7.40
N PHE A 68 4.98 11.01 7.36
CA PHE A 68 6.36 11.23 6.93
C PHE A 68 7.18 11.84 8.07
N ASP A 69 8.38 11.30 8.29
CA ASP A 69 9.36 11.86 9.22
C ASP A 69 10.74 11.86 8.56
N ALA A 70 11.26 13.06 8.35
CA ALA A 70 12.56 13.26 7.73
C ALA A 70 13.72 12.68 8.56
N ASN A 71 13.58 12.60 9.88
CA ASN A 71 14.63 12.07 10.76
C ASN A 71 14.75 10.55 10.68
N ALA A 72 13.69 9.87 10.20
CA ALA A 72 13.69 8.43 9.99
C ALA A 72 14.19 8.01 8.60
N VAL A 73 14.59 8.97 7.76
CA VAL A 73 15.09 8.69 6.41
C VAL A 73 16.50 8.12 6.49
N SER A 74 16.70 6.97 5.86
CA SER A 74 18.00 6.31 5.80
C SER A 74 19.04 7.16 5.05
N GLN A 75 20.28 7.15 5.52
CA GLN A 75 21.39 7.92 4.95
C GLN A 75 21.58 7.71 3.44
N LYS A 76 21.28 6.53 2.91
CA LYS A 76 21.37 6.24 1.46
C LYS A 76 20.42 7.10 0.60
N HIS A 77 19.40 7.69 1.21
CA HIS A 77 18.44 8.58 0.55
C HIS A 77 18.69 10.06 0.87
N ALA A 78 19.88 10.43 1.37
CA ALA A 78 20.20 11.81 1.75
C ALA A 78 20.01 12.82 0.59
N ASP A 79 20.40 12.46 -0.64
CA ASP A 79 20.24 13.37 -1.78
C ASP A 79 18.78 13.52 -2.21
N TRP A 80 18.01 12.44 -2.11
CA TRP A 80 16.56 12.51 -2.26
C TRP A 80 15.94 13.42 -1.18
N LEU A 81 16.35 13.27 0.08
CA LEU A 81 15.85 14.09 1.19
C LEU A 81 16.18 15.58 1.01
N LYS A 82 17.40 15.90 0.56
CA LYS A 82 17.76 17.28 0.16
C LYS A 82 16.84 17.81 -0.93
N SER A 83 16.45 16.97 -1.90
CA SER A 83 15.50 17.36 -2.95
C SER A 83 14.10 17.61 -2.41
N VAL A 84 13.61 16.78 -1.47
CA VAL A 84 12.33 16.98 -0.78
C VAL A 84 12.35 18.29 0.01
N LYS A 85 13.41 18.54 0.80
CA LYS A 85 13.59 19.79 1.55
C LYS A 85 13.45 21.03 0.66
N ARG A 86 14.04 21.02 -0.54
CA ARG A 86 13.94 22.13 -1.49
C ARG A 86 12.55 22.29 -2.11
N ARG A 87 11.78 21.21 -2.26
CA ARG A 87 10.46 21.23 -2.91
C ARG A 87 9.34 21.61 -1.95
N ILE A 88 9.37 21.12 -0.71
CA ILE A 88 8.23 21.25 0.21
C ILE A 88 8.65 21.38 1.69
N GLY A 89 9.94 21.41 2.01
CA GLY A 89 10.43 21.33 3.39
C GLY A 89 10.54 19.90 3.90
N LEU A 90 10.72 19.74 5.21
CA LEU A 90 10.94 18.46 5.90
C LEU A 90 9.94 18.21 7.04
N GLU A 91 8.88 19.01 7.09
CA GLU A 91 7.80 18.83 8.05
C GLU A 91 6.93 17.62 7.68
N GLU A 92 6.05 17.23 8.59
CA GLU A 92 5.01 16.22 8.34
C GLU A 92 4.10 16.65 7.17
N LEU A 93 3.43 15.67 6.53
CA LEU A 93 2.51 15.90 5.43
C LEU A 93 1.34 16.80 5.87
N ASN A 94 1.17 17.95 5.20
CA ASN A 94 0.06 18.87 5.45
C ASN A 94 -0.57 19.35 4.12
N PRO A 95 -1.84 18.98 3.82
CA PRO A 95 -2.68 18.06 4.59
C PRO A 95 -2.14 16.62 4.55
N GLN A 96 -2.47 15.84 5.58
CA GLN A 96 -2.05 14.43 5.65
C GLN A 96 -3.01 13.54 4.85
N PRO A 97 -2.52 12.67 3.94
CA PRO A 97 -3.37 11.71 3.24
C PRO A 97 -3.94 10.68 4.23
N TYR A 98 -5.25 10.41 4.14
CA TYR A 98 -5.89 9.44 5.02
C TYR A 98 -7.02 8.63 4.37
N TRP A 99 -7.49 7.60 5.05
CA TRP A 99 -8.74 6.90 4.77
C TRP A 99 -9.57 6.78 6.05
N GLY A 100 -10.86 7.09 5.99
CA GLY A 100 -11.75 6.84 7.12
C GLY A 100 -11.95 5.34 7.33
N PHE A 101 -12.11 4.92 8.58
CA PHE A 101 -12.38 3.51 8.92
C PHE A 101 -13.62 2.98 8.21
N SER A 102 -14.71 3.76 8.19
CA SER A 102 -15.95 3.42 7.51
C SER A 102 -15.78 3.28 5.99
N ASP A 103 -15.00 4.14 5.35
CA ASP A 103 -14.71 4.08 3.91
C ASP A 103 -13.94 2.80 3.54
N LEU A 104 -12.93 2.45 4.35
CA LEU A 104 -12.17 1.22 4.18
C LEU A 104 -13.05 0.00 4.40
N PHE A 105 -13.88 0.00 5.45
CA PHE A 105 -14.77 -1.10 5.75
C PHE A 105 -15.79 -1.32 4.64
N HIS A 106 -16.45 -0.27 4.14
CA HIS A 106 -17.40 -0.42 3.04
C HIS A 106 -16.73 -0.97 1.78
N LYS A 107 -15.55 -0.47 1.42
CA LYS A 107 -14.83 -0.96 0.24
C LYS A 107 -14.32 -2.40 0.40
N ALA A 108 -13.75 -2.73 1.54
CA ALA A 108 -13.25 -4.07 1.81
C ALA A 108 -14.40 -5.05 1.96
N GLY A 109 -15.38 -4.73 2.82
CA GLY A 109 -16.57 -5.53 3.10
C GLY A 109 -17.39 -5.84 1.86
N THR A 110 -17.53 -4.92 0.89
CA THR A 110 -18.25 -5.23 -0.36
C THR A 110 -17.59 -6.33 -1.18
N LYS A 111 -16.26 -6.41 -1.16
CA LYS A 111 -15.48 -7.36 -1.98
C LYS A 111 -15.01 -8.60 -1.24
N LEU A 112 -14.83 -8.48 0.06
CA LEU A 112 -14.13 -9.45 0.90
C LEU A 112 -15.02 -10.03 1.99
N LYS A 113 -16.33 -9.72 2.05
CA LYS A 113 -17.24 -10.21 3.10
C LYS A 113 -17.03 -11.69 3.41
N ASN A 114 -17.08 -12.52 2.36
CA ASN A 114 -16.75 -13.93 2.36
C ASN A 114 -15.84 -14.23 1.15
N CYS A 115 -14.90 -15.15 1.28
CA CYS A 115 -13.91 -15.44 0.23
C CYS A 115 -13.54 -16.93 0.23
N PHE A 116 -13.31 -17.49 -0.97
CA PHE A 116 -12.57 -18.74 -1.14
C PHE A 116 -11.15 -18.40 -1.57
N TYR A 117 -10.16 -18.87 -0.82
CA TYR A 117 -8.75 -18.72 -1.17
C TYR A 117 -8.19 -20.07 -1.60
N VAL A 118 -7.90 -20.20 -2.90
CA VAL A 118 -7.42 -21.44 -3.50
C VAL A 118 -5.91 -21.38 -3.69
N ARG A 119 -5.20 -22.36 -3.14
CA ARG A 119 -3.75 -22.52 -3.34
C ARG A 119 -3.48 -23.56 -4.43
N ALA A 120 -2.66 -23.16 -5.41
CA ALA A 120 -2.21 -24.02 -6.49
C ALA A 120 -0.68 -24.16 -6.51
N GLU A 121 -0.20 -25.34 -6.88
CA GLU A 121 1.18 -25.57 -7.29
C GLU A 121 1.32 -25.37 -8.79
N ARG A 122 2.48 -24.88 -9.23
CA ARG A 122 2.74 -24.49 -10.62
C ARG A 122 3.88 -25.33 -11.18
N LYS A 123 3.72 -25.85 -12.40
CA LYS A 123 4.75 -26.56 -13.16
C LYS A 123 4.81 -26.02 -14.59
N ILE A 124 6.01 -25.90 -15.17
CA ILE A 124 6.17 -25.64 -16.60
C ILE A 124 6.72 -26.91 -17.27
N VAL A 125 6.10 -27.37 -18.35
CA VAL A 125 6.56 -28.50 -19.17
C VAL A 125 6.48 -28.07 -20.63
N GLU A 126 7.60 -28.13 -21.35
CA GLU A 126 7.67 -27.78 -22.79
C GLU A 126 7.09 -26.39 -23.12
N GLY A 127 7.29 -25.42 -22.23
CA GLY A 127 6.75 -24.06 -22.39
C GLY A 127 5.28 -23.89 -21.98
N CYS A 128 4.57 -24.98 -21.68
CA CYS A 128 3.21 -24.97 -21.18
C CYS A 128 3.17 -24.90 -19.65
N GLU A 129 2.32 -24.02 -19.11
CA GLU A 129 2.14 -23.84 -17.66
C GLU A 129 0.95 -24.66 -17.14
N TYR A 130 1.19 -25.43 -16.08
CA TYR A 130 0.22 -26.31 -15.43
C TYR A 130 0.02 -25.88 -13.98
N PHE A 131 -1.22 -25.97 -13.51
CA PHE A 131 -1.61 -25.64 -12.14
C PHE A 131 -2.33 -26.82 -11.48
N TRP A 132 -1.87 -27.20 -10.29
CA TRP A 132 -2.55 -28.19 -9.45
C TRP A 132 -3.14 -27.50 -8.22
N TYR A 133 -4.45 -27.31 -8.21
CA TYR A 133 -5.20 -26.74 -7.10
C TYR A 133 -5.33 -27.79 -5.98
N LYS A 134 -4.80 -27.48 -4.79
CA LYS A 134 -4.65 -28.45 -3.69
C LYS A 134 -5.47 -28.15 -2.45
N ASN A 135 -5.64 -26.87 -2.12
CA ASN A 135 -6.26 -26.47 -0.86
C ASN A 135 -7.20 -25.29 -1.10
N ILE A 136 -8.36 -25.32 -0.46
CA ILE A 136 -9.31 -24.21 -0.48
C ILE A 136 -9.54 -23.76 0.95
N MET A 137 -9.27 -22.48 1.25
CA MET A 137 -9.69 -21.87 2.51
C MET A 137 -11.01 -21.16 2.30
N VAL A 138 -12.03 -21.53 3.07
CA VAL A 138 -13.30 -20.83 3.17
C VAL A 138 -13.20 -19.78 4.28
N LEU A 139 -13.35 -18.51 3.93
CA LEU A 139 -13.16 -17.37 4.81
C LEU A 139 -14.48 -16.60 4.92
N SER A 140 -14.95 -16.40 6.14
CA SER A 140 -16.25 -15.78 6.41
C SER A 140 -16.15 -14.68 7.45
N LYS A 141 -17.03 -13.67 7.32
CA LYS A 141 -17.13 -12.53 8.25
C LYS A 141 -15.84 -11.73 8.33
N PHE A 142 -15.50 -11.05 7.24
CA PHE A 142 -14.44 -10.03 7.24
C PHE A 142 -14.62 -9.03 8.39
N SER A 143 -13.55 -8.75 9.13
CA SER A 143 -13.58 -7.89 10.31
C SER A 143 -12.75 -6.63 10.10
N LEU A 144 -13.35 -5.46 10.35
CA LEU A 144 -12.65 -4.18 10.30
C LEU A 144 -11.54 -4.11 11.35
N ASP A 145 -11.82 -4.50 12.58
CA ASP A 145 -10.86 -4.43 13.69
C ASP A 145 -9.65 -5.31 13.41
N LYS A 146 -9.88 -6.52 12.89
CA LYS A 146 -8.79 -7.39 12.44
C LYS A 146 -7.99 -6.78 11.29
N PHE A 147 -8.65 -6.11 10.35
CA PHE A 147 -7.98 -5.41 9.25
C PHE A 147 -7.13 -4.22 9.73
N LEU A 148 -7.62 -3.42 10.67
CA LEU A 148 -6.87 -2.32 11.28
C LEU A 148 -5.67 -2.85 12.08
N ALA A 149 -5.87 -3.89 12.89
CA ALA A 149 -4.77 -4.55 13.61
C ALA A 149 -3.74 -5.16 12.64
N ALA A 150 -4.18 -5.68 11.49
CA ALA A 150 -3.28 -6.21 10.47
C ALA A 150 -2.47 -5.10 9.76
N LEU A 151 -3.01 -3.88 9.63
CA LEU A 151 -2.25 -2.71 9.17
C LEU A 151 -1.16 -2.32 10.18
N GLU A 152 -1.50 -2.22 11.47
CA GLU A 152 -0.54 -1.92 12.55
C GLU A 152 0.59 -2.96 12.61
N LYS A 153 0.24 -4.24 12.53
CA LYS A 153 1.21 -5.35 12.53
C LYS A 153 2.00 -5.46 11.22
N GLY A 154 1.68 -4.69 10.20
CA GLY A 154 2.36 -4.72 8.90
C GLY A 154 2.07 -5.97 8.06
N PHE A 155 0.96 -6.66 8.34
CA PHE A 155 0.44 -7.76 7.52
C PHE A 155 -0.29 -7.23 6.30
N VAL A 156 -1.06 -6.15 6.48
CA VAL A 156 -1.57 -5.32 5.39
C VAL A 156 -0.63 -4.14 5.19
N LEU A 157 -0.29 -3.87 3.93
CA LEU A 157 0.61 -2.80 3.50
C LEU A 157 -0.14 -1.86 2.56
N VAL A 158 0.24 -0.58 2.57
CA VAL A 158 -0.25 0.43 1.63
C VAL A 158 0.78 0.63 0.53
N ASP A 159 0.41 0.28 -0.69
CA ASP A 159 1.28 0.29 -1.86
C ASP A 159 0.92 1.46 -2.77
N PHE A 160 1.81 2.44 -2.85
CA PHE A 160 1.74 3.53 -3.82
C PHE A 160 2.47 3.10 -5.08
N ASP A 161 1.82 3.28 -6.23
CA ASP A 161 2.36 2.87 -7.53
C ASP A 161 2.08 3.92 -8.59
N ALA A 162 2.93 4.95 -8.61
CA ALA A 162 2.81 6.05 -9.55
C ALA A 162 4.15 6.42 -10.20
N ARG A 163 4.04 6.90 -11.44
CA ARG A 163 5.09 7.53 -12.22
C ARG A 163 4.51 8.70 -13.02
N THR A 164 5.35 9.44 -13.76
CA THR A 164 4.89 10.59 -14.54
C THR A 164 3.74 10.19 -15.49
N GLY A 165 2.63 10.94 -15.39
CA GLY A 165 1.42 10.73 -16.19
C GLY A 165 0.64 9.44 -15.89
N HIS A 166 1.07 8.59 -14.94
CA HIS A 166 0.45 7.29 -14.70
C HIS A 166 0.37 6.95 -13.21
N ASN A 167 -0.85 6.83 -12.69
CA ASN A 167 -1.13 6.37 -11.33
C ASN A 167 -1.93 5.05 -11.42
N HIS A 168 -1.33 3.94 -11.00
CA HIS A 168 -1.98 2.61 -10.98
C HIS A 168 -2.97 2.45 -9.81
N GLY A 169 -3.13 3.49 -9.01
CA GLY A 169 -3.96 3.50 -7.82
C GLY A 169 -3.21 2.95 -6.60
N THR A 170 -3.58 3.50 -5.46
CA THR A 170 -3.10 3.12 -4.13
C THR A 170 -3.76 1.80 -3.73
N LYS A 171 -2.94 0.81 -3.38
CA LYS A 171 -3.38 -0.56 -3.14
C LYS A 171 -3.18 -0.94 -1.68
N PHE A 172 -4.17 -1.58 -1.08
CA PHE A 172 -3.98 -2.33 0.16
C PHE A 172 -3.61 -3.76 -0.22
N ARG A 173 -2.38 -4.16 0.11
CA ARG A 173 -1.78 -5.46 -0.22
C ARG A 173 -1.57 -6.26 1.06
N LEU A 174 -1.96 -7.52 1.04
CA LEU A 174 -1.85 -8.43 2.17
C LEU A 174 -0.68 -9.38 1.94
N ARG A 175 0.07 -9.69 2.99
CA ARG A 175 1.06 -10.77 2.97
C ARG A 175 0.38 -12.11 2.69
N GLN A 176 0.99 -12.94 1.86
CA GLN A 176 0.37 -14.12 1.24
C GLN A 176 -0.25 -15.11 2.24
N ASP A 177 0.33 -15.23 3.43
CA ASP A 177 -0.07 -16.15 4.49
C ASP A 177 -0.98 -15.53 5.57
N LYS A 178 -1.38 -14.26 5.42
CA LYS A 178 -2.12 -13.50 6.44
C LYS A 178 -3.59 -13.27 6.10
N LEU A 179 -4.12 -13.96 5.08
CA LEU A 179 -5.51 -13.76 4.67
C LEU A 179 -6.52 -14.17 5.74
N SER A 180 -6.33 -15.30 6.39
CA SER A 180 -7.18 -15.75 7.51
C SER A 180 -7.22 -14.76 8.67
N GLU A 181 -6.15 -14.01 8.89
CA GLU A 181 -6.06 -13.00 9.97
C GLU A 181 -7.09 -11.88 9.81
N LEU A 182 -7.67 -11.68 8.61
CA LEU A 182 -8.65 -10.63 8.36
C LEU A 182 -10.11 -11.07 8.65
N TYR A 183 -10.32 -12.35 8.95
CA TYR A 183 -11.65 -12.97 9.06
C TYR A 183 -11.89 -13.52 10.45
N SER A 184 -13.14 -13.48 10.91
CA SER A 184 -13.52 -14.11 12.18
C SER A 184 -13.64 -15.62 12.06
N GLU A 185 -13.96 -16.14 10.88
CA GLU A 185 -14.14 -17.57 10.61
C GLU A 185 -13.27 -17.99 9.42
N ASN A 186 -12.55 -19.10 9.58
CA ASN A 186 -11.77 -19.70 8.51
C ASN A 186 -11.76 -21.24 8.64
N THR A 187 -11.97 -21.93 7.53
CA THR A 187 -11.93 -23.40 7.45
C THR A 187 -11.12 -23.81 6.23
N VAL A 188 -10.20 -24.76 6.40
CA VAL A 188 -9.49 -25.38 5.27
C VAL A 188 -10.29 -26.59 4.80
N VAL A 189 -10.48 -26.69 3.49
CA VAL A 189 -11.10 -27.81 2.80
C VAL A 189 -10.05 -28.39 1.86
N ASP A 190 -9.83 -29.69 2.02
CA ASP A 190 -8.96 -30.51 1.17
C ASP A 190 -9.74 -31.10 -0.02
#